data_AF-A0A956AV11-F1
#
_entry.id   AF-A0A956AV11-F1
#
_cell.length_a   1.000
_cell.length_b   1.000
_cell.length_c   1.000
_cell.angle_alpha   90.00
_cell.angle_beta   90.00
_cell.angle_gamma   90.00
#
_symmetry.space_group_name_H-M   'P 1'
#
loop_
_entity.id
_entity.type
_entity.pdbx_description
1 polymer ?
#
loop_
_entity_poly.entity_id
_entity_poly.type
_entity_poly.pdbx_seq_one_letter_code
_entity_poly.pdbx_strand_id
1 'polypeptide(L)'
;MFGRLDRRGCVAGGAARIRRGLLQRPSTAILRVSGGIVFRSSNIWTIWTLLAAGEADNSLKRKDILDWHARRIARLACFGDTMPFLPRCLPSDADRTWVDVTLRTVDARFLLVPGRAFNDLAIGLLAVVSQRYAVDVGCVHIASNHLHLLVQTPDVNTLGAFLRDLDSGIARLARRLHGGEGHVFARRPTVIPVLDDSALAGRYRYYFEQATKDNLAARPRDWPGVHCVGALCRGEPLRGKRVDRALLRSRARAVSRSVDEAGCTRWLELKLTLPPFLDGQSIEAQRGWFSRIEADIEEEAQARQKRERVSPPTAAALCAVDPFARPRAPKRSPAPRALTTVRSRRHFHRVHRRGRYHPERGAKCGGKHSGVSGAVGRLEGEC
;
A
#
# COMPACT_ATOMS: atom_id res chain seq x y z
N MET A 1 69.40 6.48 -17.89
CA MET A 1 69.28 5.05 -18.26
C MET A 1 67.79 4.81 -18.51
N PHE A 2 67.25 4.87 -19.74
CA PHE A 2 67.38 3.94 -20.88
C PHE A 2 67.08 2.48 -20.46
N GLY A 3 66.17 1.70 -21.08
CA GLY A 3 65.42 1.80 -22.35
C GLY A 3 63.99 1.20 -22.24
N ARG A 4 63.02 1.44 -23.16
CA ARG A 4 62.93 1.17 -24.64
C ARG A 4 63.11 -0.33 -24.95
N LEU A 5 62.37 -1.04 -25.81
CA LEU A 5 61.41 -0.84 -26.94
C LEU A 5 60.87 -2.27 -27.25
N ASP A 6 59.58 -2.55 -27.49
CA ASP A 6 58.77 -2.42 -28.74
C ASP A 6 58.67 -3.70 -29.61
N ARG A 7 57.53 -3.78 -30.33
CA ARG A 7 57.18 -4.50 -31.58
C ARG A 7 56.49 -5.86 -31.46
N ARG A 8 55.43 -6.20 -32.22
CA ARG A 8 54.62 -5.55 -33.28
C ARG A 8 53.43 -6.49 -33.57
N GLY A 9 52.32 -5.96 -34.11
CA GLY A 9 51.29 -6.76 -34.76
C GLY A 9 49.97 -6.02 -35.00
N CYS A 10 49.97 -5.04 -35.91
CA CYS A 10 48.73 -4.47 -36.46
C CYS A 10 48.06 -5.47 -37.40
N VAL A 11 46.72 -5.59 -37.35
CA VAL A 11 45.88 -5.60 -38.56
C VAL A 11 44.59 -4.83 -38.27
N ALA A 12 44.27 -3.90 -39.17
CA ALA A 12 43.09 -3.07 -39.19
C ALA A 12 41.83 -3.84 -39.61
N GLY A 13 40.66 -3.40 -39.15
CA GLY A 13 39.38 -3.88 -39.68
C GLY A 13 38.16 -3.12 -39.15
N GLY A 14 37.72 -2.10 -39.91
CA GLY A 14 36.30 -1.73 -40.02
C GLY A 14 35.67 -0.94 -38.87
N ALA A 15 35.72 0.39 -38.97
CA ALA A 15 34.81 1.27 -38.25
C ALA A 15 33.39 1.19 -38.84
N ALA A 16 32.41 0.75 -38.05
CA ALA A 16 31.00 1.01 -38.32
C ALA A 16 30.52 2.19 -37.45
N ARG A 17 30.55 3.40 -38.03
CA ARG A 17 29.84 4.58 -37.51
C ARG A 17 28.34 4.31 -37.56
N ILE A 18 27.68 4.16 -36.42
CA ILE A 18 26.21 4.25 -36.34
C ILE A 18 25.84 5.70 -36.06
N ARG A 19 25.26 6.36 -37.07
CA ARG A 19 24.64 7.69 -36.97
C ARG A 19 23.54 7.66 -35.90
N ARG A 20 23.58 8.61 -34.97
CA ARG A 20 22.43 8.96 -34.12
C ARG A 20 21.32 9.54 -35.00
N GLY A 21 20.43 8.69 -35.49
CA GLY A 21 19.13 9.06 -36.04
C GLY A 21 18.06 8.94 -34.96
N LEU A 22 17.20 9.95 -34.85
CA LEU A 22 16.00 9.94 -34.01
C LEU A 22 15.23 8.63 -34.18
N LEU A 23 15.04 7.88 -33.09
CA LEU A 23 14.04 6.81 -33.02
C LEU A 23 12.97 7.24 -32.01
N GLN A 24 11.82 7.60 -32.57
CA GLN A 24 10.56 7.67 -31.86
C GLN A 24 10.34 6.38 -31.06
N ARG A 25 9.79 6.51 -29.86
CA ARG A 25 9.44 5.39 -28.97
C ARG A 25 8.52 4.39 -29.68
N PRO A 26 8.87 3.10 -29.78
CA PRO A 26 7.87 2.06 -29.96
C PRO A 26 7.46 1.54 -28.58
N SER A 27 6.16 1.50 -28.31
CA SER A 27 5.56 1.03 -27.05
C SER A 27 5.67 -0.49 -26.83
N THR A 28 6.30 -1.23 -27.74
CA THR A 28 6.50 -2.68 -27.66
C THR A 28 7.70 -3.07 -28.53
N ALA A 29 8.70 -3.78 -27.99
CA ALA A 29 9.77 -4.35 -28.79
C ALA A 29 9.48 -5.84 -29.06
N ILE A 30 9.58 -6.25 -30.33
CA ILE A 30 9.50 -7.65 -30.76
C ILE A 30 10.92 -8.10 -31.08
N LEU A 31 11.47 -9.02 -30.29
CA LEU A 31 12.78 -9.62 -30.55
C LEU A 31 12.57 -10.96 -31.27
N ARG A 32 13.13 -11.09 -32.48
CA ARG A 32 13.28 -12.37 -33.18
C ARG A 32 14.68 -12.91 -32.89
N VAL A 33 14.76 -14.08 -32.28
CA VAL A 33 15.98 -14.86 -32.16
C VAL A 33 15.92 -15.99 -33.20
N SER A 34 17.03 -16.26 -33.88
CA SER A 34 17.19 -17.37 -34.82
C SER A 34 16.74 -18.68 -34.15
N GLY A 35 15.63 -19.26 -34.63
CA GLY A 35 14.92 -20.38 -33.99
C GLY A 35 13.41 -20.14 -33.76
N GLY A 36 12.89 -18.94 -34.05
CA GLY A 36 11.44 -18.74 -34.24
C GLY A 36 10.61 -18.44 -32.98
N ILE A 37 11.21 -18.34 -31.79
CA ILE A 37 10.45 -18.01 -30.57
C ILE A 37 10.30 -16.49 -30.45
N VAL A 38 9.05 -16.02 -30.43
CA VAL A 38 8.70 -14.59 -30.27
C VAL A 38 8.22 -14.35 -28.83
N PHE A 39 8.97 -13.55 -28.06
CA PHE A 39 8.55 -13.11 -26.73
C PHE A 39 7.98 -11.68 -26.78
N ARG A 40 6.81 -11.47 -26.16
CA ARG A 40 6.23 -10.14 -25.91
C ARG A 40 6.33 -9.82 -24.41
N SER A 41 7.07 -8.76 -24.07
CA SER A 41 7.11 -8.23 -22.70
C SER A 41 7.14 -6.71 -22.71
N SER A 42 6.33 -6.08 -21.87
CA SER A 42 6.29 -4.62 -21.63
C SER A 42 7.20 -4.17 -20.48
N ASN A 43 7.99 -5.10 -19.90
CA ASN A 43 8.94 -4.79 -18.84
C ASN A 43 10.34 -4.59 -19.42
N ILE A 44 10.84 -3.36 -19.34
CA ILE A 44 12.14 -2.93 -19.90
C ILE A 44 13.32 -3.72 -19.32
N TRP A 45 13.19 -4.28 -18.11
CA TRP A 45 14.21 -5.12 -17.48
C TRP A 45 14.29 -6.51 -18.09
N THR A 46 13.16 -7.09 -18.52
CA THR A 46 13.13 -8.40 -19.19
C THR A 46 13.81 -8.33 -20.56
N ILE A 47 13.59 -7.24 -21.29
CA ILE A 47 14.23 -6.97 -22.58
C ILE A 47 15.75 -6.81 -22.40
N TRP A 48 16.17 -6.03 -21.40
CA TRP A 48 17.59 -5.86 -21.08
C TRP A 48 18.29 -7.15 -20.64
N THR A 49 17.58 -8.02 -19.92
CA THR A 49 18.12 -9.31 -19.46
C THR A 49 18.31 -10.29 -20.61
N LEU A 50 17.39 -10.31 -21.58
CA LEU A 50 17.51 -11.15 -22.78
C LEU A 50 18.63 -10.68 -23.71
N LEU A 51 18.82 -9.36 -23.82
CA LEU A 51 19.95 -8.77 -24.56
C LEU A 51 21.29 -9.09 -23.86
N ALA A 52 21.40 -8.86 -22.55
CA ALA A 52 22.61 -9.17 -21.78
C ALA A 52 22.95 -10.67 -21.74
N ALA A 53 21.94 -11.55 -21.75
CA ALA A 53 22.13 -12.99 -21.83
C ALA A 53 22.50 -13.48 -23.24
N GLY A 54 22.18 -12.70 -24.29
CA GLY A 54 22.60 -12.97 -25.67
C GLY A 54 24.04 -12.53 -25.96
N GLU A 55 24.53 -11.51 -25.25
CA GLU A 55 25.90 -10.99 -25.34
C GLU A 55 26.90 -11.70 -24.39
N ALA A 56 26.42 -12.61 -23.54
CA ALA A 56 27.26 -13.33 -22.59
C ALA A 56 28.03 -14.47 -23.27
N ASP A 57 29.35 -14.29 -23.40
CA ASP A 57 30.29 -15.12 -24.19
C ASP A 57 30.54 -16.56 -23.65
N ASN A 58 29.85 -16.99 -22.58
CA ASN A 58 29.96 -18.37 -22.10
C ASN A 58 28.68 -18.85 -21.36
N SER A 59 28.35 -20.12 -21.56
CA SER A 59 27.14 -20.82 -21.07
C SER A 59 26.99 -20.78 -19.55
N LEU A 60 28.09 -20.83 -18.80
CA LEU A 60 28.11 -20.73 -17.33
C LEU A 60 27.61 -19.36 -16.83
N LYS A 61 28.09 -18.26 -17.40
CA LYS A 61 27.65 -16.89 -17.04
C LYS A 61 26.18 -16.66 -17.38
N ARG A 62 25.71 -17.22 -18.50
CA ARG A 62 24.30 -17.16 -18.91
C ARG A 62 23.40 -17.91 -17.92
N LYS A 63 23.83 -19.09 -17.46
CA LYS A 63 23.12 -19.89 -16.46
C LYS A 63 23.05 -19.17 -15.11
N ASP A 64 24.13 -18.55 -14.64
CA ASP A 64 24.14 -17.83 -13.36
C ASP A 64 23.20 -16.62 -13.34
N ILE A 65 23.13 -15.88 -14.45
CA ILE A 65 22.20 -14.75 -14.62
C ILE A 65 20.75 -15.26 -14.57
N LEU A 66 20.45 -16.31 -15.34
CA LEU A 66 19.11 -16.90 -15.37
C LEU A 66 18.72 -17.52 -14.01
N ASP A 67 19.63 -18.21 -13.32
CA ASP A 67 19.40 -18.79 -12.00
C ASP A 67 19.25 -17.72 -10.91
N TRP A 68 19.98 -16.61 -10.99
CA TRP A 68 19.79 -15.47 -10.08
C TRP A 68 18.39 -14.85 -10.25
N HIS A 69 17.93 -14.68 -11.49
CA HIS A 69 16.59 -14.18 -11.78
C HIS A 69 15.49 -15.19 -11.43
N ALA A 70 15.69 -16.48 -11.68
CA ALA A 70 14.78 -17.55 -11.29
C ALA A 70 14.64 -17.61 -9.76
N ARG A 71 15.75 -17.51 -9.01
CA ARG A 71 15.72 -17.38 -7.54
C ARG A 71 15.02 -16.11 -7.06
N ARG A 72 15.12 -15.01 -7.81
CA ARG A 72 14.44 -13.74 -7.49
C ARG A 72 12.93 -13.79 -7.79
N ILE A 73 12.53 -14.42 -8.89
CA ILE A 73 11.13 -14.68 -9.24
C ILE A 73 10.52 -15.68 -8.25
N ALA A 74 11.25 -16.74 -7.90
CA ALA A 74 10.85 -17.70 -6.86
C ALA A 74 10.73 -17.02 -5.48
N ARG A 75 11.62 -16.10 -5.11
CA ARG A 75 11.46 -15.28 -3.89
C ARG A 75 10.23 -14.36 -3.94
N LEU A 76 9.83 -13.88 -5.11
CA LEU A 76 8.59 -13.10 -5.27
C LEU A 76 7.34 -13.99 -5.22
N ALA A 77 7.45 -15.26 -5.64
CA ALA A 77 6.37 -16.24 -5.62
C ALA A 77 6.19 -16.92 -4.24
N CYS A 78 7.26 -17.16 -3.48
CA CYS A 78 7.25 -17.86 -2.19
C CYS A 78 6.88 -16.98 -0.98
N PHE A 79 6.57 -15.69 -1.16
CA PHE A 79 6.06 -14.83 -0.08
C PHE A 79 4.56 -15.03 0.23
N GLY A 80 3.94 -16.04 -0.40
CA GLY A 80 2.52 -16.38 -0.28
C GLY A 80 2.13 -17.22 0.93
N ASP A 81 3.06 -17.90 1.60
CA ASP A 81 2.68 -18.90 2.60
C ASP A 81 2.97 -18.48 4.05
N THR A 82 1.90 -18.56 4.86
CA THR A 82 1.73 -18.20 6.29
C THR A 82 1.47 -16.70 6.59
N MET A 83 0.25 -16.26 6.30
CA MET A 83 -0.29 -14.91 6.47
C MET A 83 -1.18 -14.76 7.72
N PRO A 84 -0.87 -13.85 8.66
CA PRO A 84 -1.82 -13.58 9.74
C PRO A 84 -2.84 -12.44 9.49
N PHE A 85 -2.61 -11.42 8.63
CA PHE A 85 -3.51 -10.22 8.66
C PHE A 85 -3.82 -9.44 7.37
N LEU A 86 -3.51 -9.93 6.16
CA LEU A 86 -4.29 -9.53 4.98
C LEU A 86 -5.49 -10.48 4.88
N PRO A 87 -6.74 -10.00 4.74
CA PRO A 87 -7.84 -10.87 4.36
C PRO A 87 -7.42 -11.58 3.08
N ARG A 88 -7.36 -12.92 3.11
CA ARG A 88 -7.05 -13.72 1.90
C ARG A 88 -8.11 -13.52 0.81
N CYS A 89 -9.30 -13.11 1.22
CA CYS A 89 -10.38 -12.66 0.35
C CYS A 89 -11.13 -11.51 1.04
N LEU A 90 -11.52 -10.51 0.25
CA LEU A 90 -12.59 -9.58 0.60
C LEU A 90 -13.94 -10.29 0.32
N PRO A 91 -15.06 -9.85 0.92
CA PRO A 91 -16.38 -10.35 0.57
C PRO A 91 -16.57 -10.30 -0.96
N SER A 92 -17.00 -11.40 -1.57
CA SER A 92 -17.15 -11.54 -3.04
C SER A 92 -18.37 -10.81 -3.60
N ASP A 93 -19.27 -10.37 -2.73
CA ASP A 93 -20.64 -10.03 -3.11
C ASP A 93 -20.81 -8.52 -3.33
N ALA A 94 -19.74 -7.74 -3.16
CA ALA A 94 -19.73 -6.29 -3.36
C ALA A 94 -18.67 -5.93 -4.43
N ASP A 95 -19.07 -5.12 -5.42
CA ASP A 95 -18.17 -4.62 -6.47
C ASP A 95 -16.93 -3.91 -5.89
N ARG A 96 -17.10 -3.25 -4.73
CA ARG A 96 -16.01 -2.64 -3.97
C ARG A 96 -16.27 -2.77 -2.48
N THR A 97 -15.23 -3.15 -1.74
CA THR A 97 -15.30 -3.38 -0.29
C THR A 97 -14.61 -2.26 0.47
N TRP A 98 -15.26 -1.77 1.53
CA TRP A 98 -14.63 -0.89 2.52
C TRP A 98 -13.72 -1.68 3.46
N VAL A 99 -12.50 -1.18 3.67
CA VAL A 99 -11.53 -1.78 4.59
C VAL A 99 -10.92 -0.71 5.49
N ASP A 100 -10.81 -1.04 6.78
CA ASP A 100 -9.98 -0.33 7.75
C ASP A 100 -8.55 -0.82 7.65
N VAL A 101 -7.62 0.10 7.43
CA VAL A 101 -6.20 -0.18 7.31
C VAL A 101 -5.44 0.53 8.41
N THR A 102 -4.59 -0.20 9.12
CA THR A 102 -3.68 0.35 10.13
C THR A 102 -2.23 -0.04 9.84
N LEU A 103 -1.33 0.94 9.79
CA LEU A 103 0.12 0.72 9.78
C LEU A 103 0.74 1.31 11.04
N ARG A 104 1.59 0.56 11.74
CA ARG A 104 2.29 1.00 12.96
C ARG A 104 3.79 1.01 12.75
N THR A 105 4.45 2.04 13.27
CA THR A 105 5.90 2.16 13.23
C THR A 105 6.59 1.11 14.11
N VAL A 106 7.84 0.81 13.79
CA VAL A 106 8.70 -0.05 14.61
C VAL A 106 8.82 0.50 16.03
N ASP A 107 8.70 -0.38 17.03
CA ASP A 107 8.68 -0.04 18.46
C ASP A 107 7.69 1.06 18.87
N ALA A 108 6.67 1.32 18.04
CA ALA A 108 5.75 2.46 18.17
C ALA A 108 6.47 3.83 18.24
N ARG A 109 7.66 3.95 17.62
CA ARG A 109 8.42 5.20 17.55
C ARG A 109 7.66 6.28 16.79
N PHE A 110 7.92 7.53 17.09
CA PHE A 110 7.24 8.66 16.47
C PHE A 110 7.75 9.01 15.07
N LEU A 111 8.04 8.01 14.22
CA LEU A 111 8.66 8.22 12.90
C LEU A 111 7.76 8.95 11.87
N LEU A 112 6.52 9.25 12.23
CA LEU A 112 5.54 9.98 11.42
C LEU A 112 5.17 11.32 12.10
N VAL A 113 6.11 11.93 12.85
CA VAL A 113 5.88 13.21 13.54
C VAL A 113 5.19 14.20 12.59
N PRO A 114 4.07 14.81 13.01
CA PRO A 114 3.37 15.76 12.18
C PRO A 114 4.22 17.00 11.92
N GLY A 115 4.02 17.59 10.73
CA GLY A 115 4.70 18.82 10.35
C GLY A 115 4.44 19.12 8.90
N ARG A 116 4.47 20.40 8.51
CA ARG A 116 4.09 20.83 7.15
C ARG A 116 4.82 20.03 6.06
N ALA A 117 6.13 19.83 6.21
CA ALA A 117 6.92 19.06 5.25
C ALA A 117 6.47 17.60 5.12
N PHE A 118 6.21 16.91 6.24
CA PHE A 118 5.71 15.55 6.24
C PHE A 118 4.28 15.48 5.69
N ASN A 119 3.38 16.32 6.21
CA ASN A 119 1.97 16.35 5.86
C ASN A 119 1.76 16.57 4.36
N ASP A 120 2.39 17.61 3.78
CA ASP A 120 2.27 17.91 2.36
C ASP A 120 2.70 16.71 1.50
N LEU A 121 3.84 16.09 1.85
CA LEU A 121 4.38 14.96 1.09
C LEU A 121 3.55 13.69 1.27
N ALA A 122 3.00 13.45 2.47
CA ALA A 122 2.15 12.31 2.77
C ALA A 122 0.80 12.40 2.04
N ILE A 123 0.15 13.57 2.07
CA ILE A 123 -1.10 13.81 1.32
C ILE A 123 -0.85 13.68 -0.18
N GLY A 124 0.22 14.29 -0.68
CA GLY A 124 0.58 14.21 -2.10
C GLY A 124 0.91 12.79 -2.56
N LEU A 125 1.55 11.99 -1.69
CA LEU A 125 1.76 10.56 -1.96
C LEU A 125 0.43 9.81 -2.00
N LEU A 126 -0.43 9.98 -0.99
CA LEU A 126 -1.72 9.31 -0.87
C LEU A 126 -2.62 9.61 -2.08
N ALA A 127 -2.68 10.87 -2.52
CA ALA A 127 -3.41 11.26 -3.73
C ALA A 127 -2.90 10.53 -4.98
N VAL A 128 -1.57 10.44 -5.17
CA VAL A 128 -0.99 9.74 -6.33
C VAL A 128 -1.31 8.25 -6.32
N VAL A 129 -1.15 7.58 -5.16
CA VAL A 129 -1.35 6.13 -5.10
C VAL A 129 -2.84 5.77 -5.17
N SER A 130 -3.72 6.58 -4.57
CA SER A 130 -5.17 6.45 -4.71
C SER A 130 -5.58 6.47 -6.18
N GLN A 131 -5.16 7.51 -6.92
CA GLN A 131 -5.47 7.65 -8.34
C GLN A 131 -4.87 6.52 -9.19
N ARG A 132 -3.61 6.13 -8.92
CA ARG A 132 -2.91 5.08 -9.67
C ARG A 132 -3.63 3.73 -9.60
N TYR A 133 -4.17 3.40 -8.43
CA TYR A 133 -4.75 2.08 -8.17
C TYR A 133 -6.28 2.09 -8.15
N ALA A 134 -6.92 3.22 -8.47
CA ALA A 134 -8.37 3.40 -8.33
C ALA A 134 -8.88 2.92 -6.95
N VAL A 135 -8.15 3.30 -5.90
CA VAL A 135 -8.53 3.07 -4.50
C VAL A 135 -9.09 4.36 -3.95
N ASP A 136 -10.30 4.27 -3.45
CA ASP A 136 -11.06 5.40 -2.92
C ASP A 136 -10.74 5.57 -1.45
N VAL A 137 -10.51 6.81 -1.01
CA VAL A 137 -10.14 7.12 0.37
C VAL A 137 -11.34 7.77 1.05
N GLY A 138 -11.94 7.12 2.04
CA GLY A 138 -13.05 7.69 2.80
C GLY A 138 -12.60 8.55 3.97
N CYS A 139 -11.57 8.12 4.69
CA CYS A 139 -10.91 8.95 5.69
C CYS A 139 -9.44 8.54 5.89
N VAL A 140 -8.66 9.51 6.36
CA VAL A 140 -7.25 9.40 6.72
C VAL A 140 -7.00 10.06 8.07
N HIS A 141 -6.22 9.38 8.91
CA HIS A 141 -5.61 9.94 10.11
C HIS A 141 -4.17 9.43 10.20
N ILE A 142 -3.18 10.34 10.19
CA ILE A 142 -1.78 9.99 10.45
C ILE A 142 -1.40 10.55 11.81
N ALA A 143 -1.24 9.65 12.78
CA ALA A 143 -0.66 9.92 14.08
C ALA A 143 0.88 9.86 14.00
N SER A 144 1.57 10.25 15.07
CA SER A 144 3.04 10.27 15.07
C SER A 144 3.69 8.88 14.96
N ASN A 145 3.02 7.80 15.38
CA ASN A 145 3.57 6.44 15.37
C ASN A 145 2.73 5.41 14.60
N HIS A 146 1.63 5.83 13.97
CA HIS A 146 0.80 4.96 13.17
C HIS A 146 -0.09 5.78 12.24
N LEU A 147 -0.65 5.12 11.24
CA LEU A 147 -1.66 5.73 10.39
C LEU A 147 -2.86 4.79 10.23
N HIS A 148 -4.01 5.41 10.08
CA HIS A 148 -5.30 4.80 9.83
C HIS A 148 -5.84 5.29 8.48
N LEU A 149 -6.29 4.36 7.65
CA LEU A 149 -6.96 4.64 6.38
C LEU A 149 -8.23 3.82 6.25
N LEU A 150 -9.33 4.49 5.98
CA LEU A 150 -10.58 3.86 5.57
C LEU A 150 -10.65 3.99 4.05
N VAL A 151 -10.53 2.87 3.34
CA VAL A 151 -10.49 2.86 1.87
C VAL A 151 -11.50 1.89 1.28
N GLN A 152 -11.96 2.18 0.07
CA GLN A 152 -12.77 1.27 -0.73
C GLN A 152 -11.93 0.74 -1.90
N THR A 153 -11.96 -0.57 -2.10
CA THR A 153 -11.12 -1.27 -3.09
C THR A 153 -11.92 -2.34 -3.82
N PRO A 154 -11.69 -2.57 -5.12
CA PRO A 154 -12.37 -3.65 -5.86
C PRO A 154 -11.91 -5.04 -5.41
N ASP A 155 -10.63 -5.21 -5.10
CA ASP A 155 -10.08 -6.52 -4.76
C ASP A 155 -8.82 -6.45 -3.87
N VAL A 156 -8.37 -7.62 -3.41
CA VAL A 156 -7.21 -7.78 -2.52
C VAL A 156 -5.88 -7.47 -3.22
N ASN A 157 -5.74 -7.77 -4.52
CA ASN A 157 -4.50 -7.53 -5.26
C ASN A 157 -4.29 -6.03 -5.49
N THR A 158 -5.35 -5.33 -5.89
CA THR A 158 -5.37 -3.87 -6.02
C THR A 158 -5.03 -3.20 -4.69
N LEU A 159 -5.66 -3.64 -3.60
CA LEU A 159 -5.33 -3.16 -2.26
C LEU A 159 -3.87 -3.44 -1.88
N GLY A 160 -3.38 -4.64 -2.13
CA GLY A 160 -2.01 -5.04 -1.83
C GLY A 160 -0.98 -4.19 -2.59
N ALA A 161 -1.24 -3.89 -3.86
CA ALA A 161 -0.40 -3.01 -4.67
C ALA A 161 -0.42 -1.56 -4.17
N PHE A 162 -1.61 -1.03 -3.84
CA PHE A 162 -1.79 0.28 -3.23
C PHE A 162 -1.01 0.40 -1.92
N LEU A 163 -1.19 -0.56 -1.00
CA LEU A 163 -0.55 -0.54 0.32
C LEU A 163 0.97 -0.67 0.22
N ARG A 164 1.49 -1.51 -0.69
CA ARG A 164 2.93 -1.63 -0.91
C ARG A 164 3.56 -0.30 -1.31
N ASP A 165 2.95 0.40 -2.27
CA ASP A 165 3.47 1.67 -2.79
C ASP A 165 3.31 2.80 -1.77
N LEU A 166 2.19 2.82 -1.03
CA LEU A 166 1.96 3.76 0.06
C LEU A 166 2.95 3.57 1.21
N ASP A 167 3.02 2.36 1.79
CA ASP A 167 3.92 2.00 2.89
C ASP A 167 5.37 2.36 2.53
N SER A 168 5.85 1.84 1.40
CA SER A 168 7.22 2.11 0.95
C SER A 168 7.48 3.60 0.68
N GLY A 169 6.45 4.35 0.29
CA GLY A 169 6.54 5.79 0.07
C GLY A 169 6.61 6.58 1.37
N ILE A 170 5.76 6.26 2.35
CA ILE A 170 5.77 6.88 3.68
C ILE A 170 7.06 6.54 4.41
N ALA A 171 7.53 5.29 4.33
CA ALA A 171 8.82 4.90 4.92
C ALA A 171 9.98 5.73 4.36
N ARG A 172 10.03 5.91 3.04
CA ARG A 172 11.04 6.76 2.38
C ARG A 172 10.91 8.23 2.76
N LEU A 173 9.69 8.72 2.97
CA LEU A 173 9.43 10.07 3.44
C LEU A 173 9.96 10.28 4.86
N ALA A 174 9.57 9.41 5.80
CA ALA A 174 10.03 9.44 7.19
C ALA A 174 11.56 9.40 7.27
N ARG A 175 12.20 8.50 6.52
CA ARG A 175 13.66 8.38 6.46
C ARG A 175 14.35 9.61 5.90
N ARG A 176 13.74 10.28 4.91
CA ARG A 176 14.30 11.52 4.37
C ARG A 176 14.24 12.66 5.39
N LEU A 177 13.17 12.74 6.17
CA LEU A 177 12.94 13.85 7.09
C LEU A 177 13.62 13.65 8.45
N HIS A 178 13.71 12.41 8.93
CA HIS A 178 14.20 12.10 10.27
C HIS A 178 15.51 11.31 10.27
N GLY A 179 15.95 10.81 9.10
CA GLY A 179 17.12 9.96 9.00
C GLY A 179 16.92 8.56 9.60
N GLY A 180 18.03 7.98 10.06
CA GLY A 180 18.10 6.65 10.65
C GLY A 180 18.04 5.51 9.63
N GLU A 181 18.32 4.30 10.12
CA GLU A 181 18.41 3.09 9.30
C GLU A 181 17.31 2.07 9.66
N GLY A 182 17.17 1.05 8.83
CA GLY A 182 16.23 -0.06 9.05
C GLY A 182 14.77 0.25 8.75
N HIS A 183 13.88 -0.62 9.25
CA HIS A 183 12.44 -0.57 8.95
C HIS A 183 11.74 0.59 9.66
N VAL A 184 10.82 1.26 8.95
CA VAL A 184 9.95 2.29 9.55
C VAL A 184 8.72 1.65 10.18
N PHE A 185 8.11 0.67 9.50
CA PHE A 185 6.93 -0.04 9.99
C PHE A 185 7.31 -1.37 10.64
N ALA A 186 6.62 -1.71 11.73
CA ALA A 186 6.92 -2.90 12.54
C ALA A 186 6.53 -4.20 11.82
N ARG A 187 5.48 -4.14 11.01
CA ARG A 187 4.84 -5.30 10.38
C ARG A 187 4.00 -4.86 9.20
N ARG A 188 3.50 -5.84 8.45
CA ARG A 188 2.53 -5.62 7.37
C ARG A 188 1.29 -4.84 7.87
N PRO A 189 0.64 -4.05 7.00
CA PRO A 189 -0.62 -3.39 7.32
C PRO A 189 -1.63 -4.37 7.89
N THR A 190 -2.32 -3.96 8.95
CA THR A 190 -3.52 -4.65 9.43
C THR A 190 -4.69 -4.20 8.58
N VAL A 191 -5.40 -5.12 7.93
CA VAL A 191 -6.53 -4.81 7.05
C VAL A 191 -7.77 -5.53 7.56
N ILE A 192 -8.84 -4.79 7.79
CA ILE A 192 -10.07 -5.30 8.39
C ILE A 192 -11.26 -4.88 7.51
N PRO A 193 -12.00 -5.82 6.89
CA PRO A 193 -13.17 -5.47 6.10
C PRO A 193 -14.28 -4.89 6.98
N VAL A 194 -14.98 -3.90 6.44
CA VAL A 194 -16.17 -3.27 7.03
C VAL A 194 -17.38 -3.80 6.30
N LEU A 195 -18.28 -4.48 7.02
CA LEU A 195 -19.32 -5.32 6.40
C LEU A 195 -20.71 -4.68 6.39
N ASP A 196 -20.92 -3.60 7.13
CA ASP A 196 -22.21 -2.90 7.19
C ASP A 196 -22.03 -1.40 7.42
N ASP A 197 -23.06 -0.64 7.05
CA ASP A 197 -23.08 0.82 7.11
C ASP A 197 -22.95 1.35 8.54
N SER A 198 -23.48 0.62 9.53
CA SER A 198 -23.34 1.01 10.93
C SER A 198 -21.89 0.88 11.42
N ALA A 199 -21.19 -0.18 11.01
CA ALA A 199 -19.75 -0.33 11.26
C ALA A 199 -18.92 0.72 10.51
N LEU A 200 -19.33 1.08 9.29
CA LEU A 200 -18.70 2.14 8.49
C LEU A 200 -18.87 3.51 9.16
N ALA A 201 -20.09 3.87 9.55
CA ALA A 201 -20.39 5.07 10.32
C ALA A 201 -19.57 5.13 11.62
N GLY A 202 -19.52 4.01 12.35
CA GLY A 202 -18.69 3.88 13.54
C GLY A 202 -17.20 4.08 13.26
N ARG A 203 -16.68 3.82 12.04
CA ARG A 203 -15.29 4.12 11.70
C ARG A 203 -15.01 5.59 11.47
N TYR A 204 -15.92 6.36 10.89
CA TYR A 204 -15.73 7.81 10.82
C TYR A 204 -15.56 8.42 12.22
N ARG A 205 -16.41 8.03 13.18
CA ARG A 205 -16.23 8.44 14.58
C ARG A 205 -14.87 8.02 15.15
N TYR A 206 -14.49 6.75 15.00
CA TYR A 206 -13.20 6.25 15.48
C TYR A 206 -12.01 7.02 14.91
N TYR A 207 -12.06 7.46 13.65
CA TYR A 207 -10.96 8.20 13.04
C TYR A 207 -10.87 9.62 13.60
N PHE A 208 -12.01 10.28 13.80
CA PHE A 208 -12.07 11.63 14.34
C PHE A 208 -11.62 11.70 15.80
N GLU A 209 -11.87 10.64 16.59
CA GLU A 209 -11.51 10.62 18.02
C GLU A 209 -10.03 10.24 18.28
N GLN A 210 -9.24 9.85 17.28
CA GLN A 210 -7.89 9.30 17.52
C GLN A 210 -7.00 10.21 18.36
N ALA A 211 -6.94 11.51 18.04
CA ALA A 211 -6.10 12.44 18.78
C ALA A 211 -6.72 12.85 20.12
N THR A 212 -8.04 13.01 20.17
CA THR A 212 -8.74 13.49 21.38
C THR A 212 -8.81 12.40 22.45
N LYS A 213 -9.05 11.13 22.08
CA LYS A 213 -9.11 10.00 23.02
C LYS A 213 -7.78 9.78 23.74
N ASP A 214 -6.66 10.06 23.07
CA ASP A 214 -5.31 9.91 23.60
C ASP A 214 -4.83 11.20 24.32
N ASN A 215 -5.74 12.17 24.53
CA ASN A 215 -5.48 13.50 25.11
C ASN A 215 -4.34 14.24 24.40
N LEU A 216 -4.19 14.03 23.09
CA LEU A 216 -3.22 14.73 22.25
C LEU A 216 -3.80 15.99 21.59
N ALA A 217 -5.12 16.11 21.54
CA ALA A 217 -5.82 17.28 21.00
C ALA A 217 -7.08 17.57 21.83
N ALA A 218 -7.48 18.85 21.93
CA ALA A 218 -8.72 19.23 22.58
C ALA A 218 -9.92 18.89 21.68
N ARG A 219 -9.80 19.20 20.38
CA ARG A 219 -10.80 18.91 19.35
C ARG A 219 -10.19 18.04 18.24
N PRO A 220 -10.99 17.26 17.49
CA PRO A 220 -10.49 16.48 16.36
C PRO A 220 -9.66 17.30 15.35
N ARG A 221 -10.10 18.55 15.10
CA ARG A 221 -9.44 19.50 14.17
C ARG A 221 -8.14 20.10 14.67
N ASP A 222 -7.82 19.98 15.96
CA ASP A 222 -6.59 20.57 16.51
C ASP A 222 -5.37 19.67 16.29
N TRP A 223 -5.56 18.46 15.75
CA TRP A 223 -4.47 17.57 15.38
C TRP A 223 -3.59 18.21 14.29
N PRO A 224 -2.27 18.42 14.51
CA PRO A 224 -1.41 19.10 13.54
C PRO A 224 -0.96 18.20 12.37
N GLY A 225 -1.26 16.89 12.43
CA GLY A 225 -0.92 15.95 11.37
C GLY A 225 -2.00 15.85 10.29
N VAL A 226 -1.82 14.90 9.38
CA VAL A 226 -2.81 14.64 8.32
C VAL A 226 -4.10 14.09 8.94
N HIS A 227 -5.22 14.80 8.75
CA HIS A 227 -6.55 14.41 9.20
C HIS A 227 -7.63 14.81 8.19
N CYS A 228 -8.63 13.94 8.01
CA CYS A 228 -9.74 14.16 7.08
C CYS A 228 -10.85 15.11 7.59
N VAL A 229 -10.78 15.64 8.83
CA VAL A 229 -11.95 16.24 9.51
C VAL A 229 -12.37 17.58 8.90
N GLY A 230 -11.41 18.46 8.60
CA GLY A 230 -11.68 19.74 7.93
C GLY A 230 -12.28 19.54 6.53
N ALA A 231 -11.75 18.57 5.78
CA ALA A 231 -12.25 18.23 4.46
C ALA A 231 -13.71 17.73 4.49
N LEU A 232 -14.03 16.81 5.41
CA LEU A 232 -15.36 16.22 5.49
C LEU A 232 -16.41 17.15 6.14
N CYS A 233 -16.04 17.91 7.17
CA CYS A 233 -17.00 18.76 7.89
C CYS A 233 -17.18 20.12 7.20
N ARG A 234 -16.13 20.67 6.59
CA ARG A 234 -16.10 22.06 6.10
C ARG A 234 -15.75 22.19 4.61
N GLY A 235 -15.40 21.10 3.93
CA GLY A 235 -14.99 21.14 2.52
C GLY A 235 -13.61 21.74 2.30
N GLU A 236 -12.76 21.78 3.33
CA GLU A 236 -11.39 22.26 3.21
C GLU A 236 -10.58 21.33 2.28
N PRO A 237 -9.89 21.85 1.26
CA PRO A 237 -9.21 21.00 0.29
C PRO A 237 -7.99 20.32 0.94
N LEU A 238 -7.96 18.98 0.92
CA LEU A 238 -6.86 18.20 1.46
C LEU A 238 -5.72 18.11 0.42
N ARG A 239 -4.84 19.12 0.41
CA ARG A 239 -3.78 19.27 -0.59
C ARG A 239 -2.42 18.85 -0.08
N GLY A 240 -1.65 18.24 -0.99
CA GLY A 240 -0.28 17.84 -0.72
C GLY A 240 0.60 17.91 -1.97
N LYS A 241 1.91 17.88 -1.77
CA LYS A 241 2.88 18.02 -2.84
C LYS A 241 3.50 16.68 -3.23
N ARG A 242 3.67 16.47 -4.53
CA ARG A 242 4.45 15.36 -5.10
C ARG A 242 5.64 15.92 -5.84
N VAL A 243 6.83 15.50 -5.41
CA VAL A 243 8.07 15.83 -6.10
C VAL A 243 8.40 14.74 -7.11
N ASP A 244 8.57 15.12 -8.37
CA ASP A 244 9.14 14.24 -9.39
C ASP A 244 10.66 14.14 -9.18
N ARG A 245 11.05 13.09 -8.48
CA ARG A 245 12.46 12.82 -8.16
C ARG A 245 13.26 12.31 -9.36
N ALA A 246 12.62 11.80 -10.41
CA ALA A 246 13.32 11.42 -11.63
C ALA A 246 13.71 12.69 -12.40
N LEU A 247 12.75 13.61 -12.55
CA LEU A 247 12.97 14.92 -13.16
C LEU A 247 13.99 15.76 -12.38
N LEU A 248 13.89 15.78 -11.05
CA LEU A 248 14.84 16.50 -10.20
C LEU A 248 16.27 15.99 -10.42
N ARG A 249 16.46 14.67 -10.47
CA ARG A 249 17.78 14.06 -10.71
C ARG A 249 18.28 14.28 -12.14
N SER A 250 17.41 14.23 -13.15
CA SER A 250 17.82 14.48 -14.53
C SER A 250 18.26 15.93 -14.70
N ARG A 251 17.53 16.89 -14.11
CA ARG A 251 17.93 18.30 -14.10
C ARG A 251 19.23 18.50 -13.35
N ALA A 252 19.41 17.88 -12.17
CA ALA A 252 20.62 18.03 -11.37
C ALA A 252 21.88 17.50 -12.08
N ARG A 253 21.74 16.52 -12.98
CA ARG A 253 22.85 16.05 -13.83
C ARG A 253 23.13 16.96 -15.02
N ALA A 254 22.15 17.76 -15.44
CA ALA A 254 22.25 18.60 -16.62
C ALA A 254 22.84 19.99 -16.33
N VAL A 255 22.87 20.42 -15.06
CA VAL A 255 23.42 21.72 -14.66
C VAL A 255 24.46 21.56 -13.57
N SER A 256 25.54 22.35 -13.63
CA SER A 256 26.59 22.41 -12.58
C SER A 256 26.17 23.18 -11.32
N ARG A 257 24.88 23.55 -11.20
CA ARG A 257 24.32 24.31 -10.09
C ARG A 257 23.17 23.58 -9.41
N SER A 258 22.83 23.98 -8.20
CA SER A 258 21.67 23.45 -7.47
C SER A 258 20.38 23.63 -8.29
N VAL A 259 19.59 22.56 -8.39
CA VAL A 259 18.27 22.60 -9.04
C VAL A 259 17.20 22.87 -8.00
N ASP A 260 16.35 23.85 -8.29
CA ASP A 260 15.18 24.15 -7.48
C ASP A 260 14.16 22.99 -7.53
N GLU A 261 13.75 22.51 -6.35
CA GLU A 261 12.76 21.45 -6.18
C GLU A 261 11.35 21.92 -6.57
N ALA A 262 11.05 23.23 -6.51
CA ALA A 262 9.72 23.75 -6.81
C ALA A 262 9.33 23.48 -8.28
N GLY A 263 10.26 23.66 -9.22
CA GLY A 263 10.05 23.34 -10.63
C GLY A 263 9.87 21.84 -10.95
N CYS A 264 10.04 20.95 -9.96
CA CYS A 264 9.79 19.51 -10.06
C CYS A 264 8.65 19.06 -9.12
N THR A 265 7.93 20.00 -8.54
CA THR A 265 6.89 19.73 -7.55
C THR A 265 5.52 20.05 -8.14
N ARG A 266 4.58 19.12 -7.98
CA ARG A 266 3.16 19.33 -8.30
C ARG A 266 2.32 19.25 -7.03
N TRP A 267 1.34 20.13 -6.90
CA TRP A 267 0.32 20.05 -5.87
C TRP A 267 -0.85 19.19 -6.36
N LEU A 268 -1.34 18.34 -5.47
CA LEU A 268 -2.41 17.40 -5.74
C LEU A 268 -3.43 17.49 -4.60
N GLU A 269 -4.69 17.40 -4.95
CA GLU A 269 -5.77 17.28 -4.00
C GLU A 269 -6.13 15.81 -3.80
N LEU A 270 -6.20 15.39 -2.54
CA LEU A 270 -6.73 14.09 -2.17
C LEU A 270 -8.26 14.20 -2.09
N LYS A 271 -8.95 13.62 -3.06
CA LYS A 271 -10.41 13.52 -3.05
C LYS A 271 -10.84 12.44 -2.06
N LEU A 272 -11.77 12.78 -1.18
CA LEU A 272 -12.37 11.83 -0.25
C LEU A 272 -13.69 11.29 -0.83
N THR A 273 -13.88 9.98 -0.76
CA THR A 273 -15.12 9.31 -1.14
C THR A 273 -16.04 9.25 0.06
N LEU A 274 -17.30 9.65 -0.13
CA LEU A 274 -18.30 9.61 0.93
C LEU A 274 -18.84 8.18 1.11
N PRO A 275 -19.31 7.83 2.31
CA PRO A 275 -19.94 6.54 2.52
C PRO A 275 -21.28 6.44 1.76
N PRO A 276 -21.68 5.24 1.27
CA PRO A 276 -22.85 5.09 0.41
C PRO A 276 -24.17 5.58 1.03
N PHE A 277 -24.33 5.49 2.34
CA PHE A 277 -25.53 5.98 3.04
C PHE A 277 -25.69 7.51 3.01
N LEU A 278 -24.69 8.25 2.51
CA LEU A 278 -24.75 9.69 2.24
C LEU A 278 -24.92 10.02 0.75
N ASP A 279 -25.05 9.01 -0.12
CA ASP A 279 -25.26 9.22 -1.55
C ASP A 279 -26.57 9.95 -1.81
N GLY A 280 -26.57 10.88 -2.77
CA GLY A 280 -27.73 11.68 -3.14
C GLY A 280 -28.14 12.77 -2.13
N GLN A 281 -27.52 12.82 -0.94
CA GLN A 281 -27.75 13.91 0.01
C GLN A 281 -27.11 15.22 -0.47
N SER A 282 -27.68 16.36 -0.03
CA SER A 282 -27.07 17.67 -0.30
C SER A 282 -25.71 17.79 0.40
N ILE A 283 -24.86 18.67 -0.10
CA ILE A 283 -23.53 18.93 0.48
C ILE A 283 -23.64 19.35 1.95
N GLU A 284 -24.68 20.11 2.30
CA GLU A 284 -24.98 20.56 3.66
C GLU A 284 -25.37 19.39 4.57
N ALA A 285 -26.20 18.46 4.08
CA ALA A 285 -26.60 17.27 4.84
C ALA A 285 -25.40 16.33 5.07
N GLN A 286 -24.57 16.13 4.04
CA GLN A 286 -23.33 15.35 4.12
C GLN A 286 -22.36 15.93 5.16
N ARG A 287 -22.06 17.23 5.06
CA ARG A 287 -21.20 17.95 6.01
C ARG A 287 -21.79 17.99 7.41
N GLY A 288 -23.11 18.15 7.52
CA GLY A 288 -23.84 18.15 8.78
C GLY A 288 -23.73 16.81 9.51
N TRP A 289 -23.72 15.69 8.78
CA TRP A 289 -23.51 14.36 9.36
C TRP A 289 -22.11 14.24 10.01
N PHE A 290 -21.05 14.65 9.32
CA PHE A 290 -19.69 14.64 9.89
C PHE A 290 -19.52 15.66 11.02
N SER A 291 -20.12 16.84 10.90
CA SER A 291 -20.01 17.90 11.91
C SER A 291 -20.67 17.52 13.23
N ARG A 292 -21.77 16.76 13.20
CA ARG A 292 -22.38 16.18 14.41
C ARG A 292 -21.42 15.21 15.11
N ILE A 293 -20.77 14.33 14.36
CA ILE A 293 -19.75 13.41 14.91
C ILE A 293 -18.60 14.19 15.54
N GLU A 294 -18.10 15.24 14.87
CA GLU A 294 -17.03 16.08 15.42
C GLU A 294 -17.45 16.77 16.73
N ALA A 295 -18.67 17.30 16.79
CA ALA A 295 -19.22 17.96 17.96
C ALA A 295 -19.38 17.00 19.16
N ASP A 296 -19.96 15.81 18.93
CA ASP A 296 -20.11 14.80 19.99
C ASP A 296 -18.75 14.39 20.58
N ILE A 297 -17.73 14.22 19.72
CA ILE A 297 -16.38 13.86 20.16
C ILE A 297 -15.75 15.01 20.96
N GLU A 298 -15.95 16.25 20.51
CA GLU A 298 -15.45 17.43 21.21
C GLU A 298 -16.05 17.55 22.62
N GLU A 299 -17.37 17.37 22.76
CA GLU A 299 -18.05 17.40 24.05
C GLU A 299 -17.51 16.30 24.99
N GLU A 300 -17.43 15.06 24.52
CA GLU A 300 -16.91 13.94 25.31
C GLU A 300 -15.44 14.13 25.70
N ALA A 301 -14.62 14.68 24.79
CA ALA A 301 -13.22 14.96 25.05
C ALA A 301 -13.05 16.05 26.11
N GLN A 302 -13.80 17.14 26.01
CA GLN A 302 -13.78 18.23 27.00
C GLN A 302 -14.25 17.75 28.38
N ALA A 303 -15.35 16.99 28.44
CA ALA A 303 -15.84 16.41 29.69
C ALA A 303 -14.81 15.49 30.34
N ARG A 304 -14.14 14.64 29.55
CA ARG A 304 -13.06 13.77 30.02
C ARG A 304 -11.85 14.56 30.52
N GLN A 305 -11.36 15.52 29.74
CA GLN A 305 -10.20 16.34 30.08
C GLN A 305 -10.43 17.16 31.35
N LYS A 306 -11.64 17.72 31.52
CA LYS A 306 -12.04 18.42 32.75
C LYS A 306 -12.06 17.48 33.96
N ARG A 307 -12.64 16.28 33.82
CA ARG A 307 -12.69 15.27 34.89
C ARG A 307 -11.30 14.80 35.30
N GLU A 308 -10.43 14.54 34.32
CA GLU A 308 -9.07 14.01 34.53
C GLU A 308 -8.05 15.11 34.83
N ARG A 309 -8.43 16.39 34.70
CA ARG A 309 -7.56 17.57 34.84
C ARG A 309 -6.33 17.49 33.95
N VAL A 310 -6.52 17.02 32.71
CA VAL A 310 -5.47 16.89 31.70
C VAL A 310 -5.69 17.94 30.62
N SER A 311 -4.62 18.67 30.30
CA SER A 311 -4.58 19.56 29.14
C SER A 311 -3.77 18.92 28.02
N PRO A 312 -4.30 18.85 26.79
CA PRO A 312 -3.54 18.36 25.65
C PRO A 312 -2.28 19.21 25.37
N PRO A 313 -1.21 18.60 24.84
CA PRO A 313 -0.04 19.34 24.39
C PRO A 313 -0.38 20.29 23.24
N THR A 314 0.44 21.34 23.07
CA THR A 314 0.29 22.25 21.92
C THR A 314 0.68 21.56 20.61
N ALA A 315 0.16 22.04 19.49
CA ALA A 315 0.57 21.59 18.16
C ALA A 315 2.09 21.69 17.96
N ALA A 316 2.71 22.77 18.43
CA ALA A 316 4.16 22.96 18.37
C ALA A 316 4.91 21.87 19.17
N ALA A 317 4.44 21.53 20.37
CA ALA A 317 5.03 20.47 21.18
C ALA A 317 4.92 19.10 20.50
N LEU A 318 3.77 18.79 19.88
CA LEU A 318 3.57 17.55 19.13
C LEU A 318 4.49 17.43 17.91
N CYS A 319 4.69 18.54 17.19
CA CYS A 319 5.59 18.61 16.03
C CYS A 319 7.08 18.56 16.40
N ALA A 320 7.42 18.85 17.66
CA ALA A 320 8.81 18.90 18.15
C ALA A 320 9.26 17.60 18.85
N VAL A 321 8.39 16.58 18.94
CA VAL A 321 8.72 15.30 19.55
C VAL A 321 9.88 14.63 18.80
N ASP A 322 10.83 14.04 19.53
CA ASP A 322 11.90 13.22 18.94
C ASP A 322 11.29 12.05 18.14
N PRO A 323 11.52 11.96 16.82
CA PRO A 323 11.00 10.88 15.99
C PRO A 323 11.42 9.48 16.43
N PHE A 324 12.55 9.35 17.14
CA PHE A 324 13.07 8.07 17.62
C PHE A 324 12.58 7.73 19.04
N ALA A 325 11.96 8.67 19.74
CA ALA A 325 11.26 8.39 20.97
C ALA A 325 10.01 7.54 20.72
N ARG A 326 9.47 6.94 21.79
CA ARG A 326 8.32 6.03 21.76
C ARG A 326 7.42 6.26 22.98
N PRO A 327 6.11 5.92 22.91
CA PRO A 327 5.24 6.00 24.07
C PRO A 327 5.68 5.01 25.16
N ARG A 328 5.50 5.38 26.43
CA ARG A 328 5.88 4.54 27.59
C ARG A 328 5.13 3.21 27.61
N ALA A 329 3.83 3.21 27.28
CA ALA A 329 2.98 2.04 27.30
C ALA A 329 2.13 1.96 26.02
N PRO A 330 2.66 1.41 24.91
CA PRO A 330 1.89 1.26 23.68
C PRO A 330 0.75 0.25 23.88
N LYS A 331 -0.48 0.67 23.62
CA LYS A 331 -1.65 -0.22 23.65
C LYS A 331 -1.48 -1.35 22.62
N ARG A 332 -1.69 -2.59 23.08
CA ARG A 332 -1.71 -3.79 22.23
C ARG A 332 -3.08 -4.46 22.39
N SER A 333 -3.82 -4.53 21.31
CA SER A 333 -5.09 -5.27 21.27
C SER A 333 -5.14 -6.09 19.97
N PRO A 334 -5.68 -7.32 20.00
CA PRO A 334 -5.88 -8.10 18.79
C PRO A 334 -6.82 -7.36 17.84
N ALA A 335 -6.48 -7.36 16.55
CA ALA A 335 -7.37 -6.83 15.53
C ALA A 335 -8.58 -7.77 15.35
N PRO A 336 -9.82 -7.24 15.26
CA PRO A 336 -10.96 -8.05 14.85
C PRO A 336 -10.77 -8.53 13.41
N ARG A 337 -11.42 -9.64 13.06
CA ARG A 337 -11.34 -10.18 11.69
C ARG A 337 -12.19 -9.41 10.68
N ALA A 338 -13.23 -8.74 11.15
CA ALA A 338 -14.13 -7.89 10.39
C ALA A 338 -14.81 -6.91 11.35
N LEU A 339 -15.20 -5.75 10.84
CA LEU A 339 -16.03 -4.78 11.55
C LEU A 339 -17.48 -4.95 11.08
N THR A 340 -18.36 -5.26 12.03
CA THR A 340 -19.80 -5.45 11.77
C THR A 340 -20.59 -5.26 13.07
N THR A 341 -21.81 -4.73 12.94
CA THR A 341 -22.78 -4.59 14.03
C THR A 341 -23.68 -5.83 14.19
N VAL A 342 -23.74 -6.69 13.17
CA VAL A 342 -24.61 -7.87 13.14
C VAL A 342 -23.88 -9.09 13.76
N ARG A 343 -24.67 -10.06 14.26
CA ARG A 343 -24.24 -11.45 14.57
C ARG A 343 -23.64 -12.21 13.35
N SER A 344 -23.48 -11.54 12.21
CA SER A 344 -22.82 -11.93 10.95
C SER A 344 -21.36 -12.32 11.11
N ARG A 345 -20.75 -12.02 12.27
CA ARG A 345 -19.47 -12.63 12.69
C ARG A 345 -19.46 -14.14 12.48
N ARG A 346 -20.58 -14.85 12.71
CA ARG A 346 -20.69 -16.31 12.44
C ARG A 346 -20.73 -16.66 10.94
N HIS A 347 -21.38 -15.87 10.10
CA HIS A 347 -21.45 -16.11 8.64
C HIS A 347 -20.10 -15.79 7.98
N PHE A 348 -19.50 -14.64 8.29
CA PHE A 348 -18.13 -14.30 7.88
C PHE A 348 -17.13 -15.34 8.37
N HIS A 349 -17.21 -15.78 9.64
CA HIS A 349 -16.35 -16.87 10.12
C HIS A 349 -16.60 -18.20 9.40
N ARG A 350 -17.81 -18.50 8.93
CA ARG A 350 -18.15 -19.75 8.23
C ARG A 350 -17.59 -19.78 6.81
N VAL A 351 -17.75 -18.68 6.07
CA VAL A 351 -17.23 -18.52 4.70
C VAL A 351 -15.70 -18.42 4.71
N HIS A 352 -15.12 -17.60 5.61
CA HIS A 352 -13.68 -17.36 5.65
C HIS A 352 -12.88 -18.37 6.50
N ARG A 353 -13.52 -19.26 7.30
CA ARG A 353 -12.83 -20.47 7.84
C ARG A 353 -12.61 -21.52 6.76
N ARG A 354 -13.54 -21.65 5.80
CA ARG A 354 -13.48 -22.64 4.71
C ARG A 354 -12.44 -22.29 3.64
N GLY A 355 -11.99 -21.02 3.59
CA GLY A 355 -10.79 -20.59 2.85
C GLY A 355 -9.46 -21.08 3.44
N ARG A 356 -9.46 -22.01 4.39
CA ARG A 356 -8.32 -22.91 4.64
C ARG A 356 -8.43 -24.08 3.66
N TYR A 357 -8.16 -23.86 2.38
CA TYR A 357 -8.16 -24.97 1.44
C TYR A 357 -6.81 -25.68 1.44
N HIS A 358 -6.92 -26.99 1.56
CA HIS A 358 -5.91 -28.01 1.35
C HIS A 358 -5.10 -27.76 0.06
N PRO A 359 -3.77 -27.94 0.07
CA PRO A 359 -3.07 -28.11 -1.18
C PRO A 359 -3.53 -29.44 -1.80
N GLU A 360 -3.58 -29.46 -3.13
CA GLU A 360 -3.80 -30.64 -3.98
C GLU A 360 -5.26 -30.99 -4.33
N ARG A 361 -5.74 -30.37 -5.42
CA ARG A 361 -6.58 -31.12 -6.37
C ARG A 361 -5.69 -32.08 -7.15
N GLY A 362 -5.54 -33.27 -6.59
CA GLY A 362 -5.18 -34.49 -7.33
C GLY A 362 -6.36 -35.46 -7.29
N ALA A 363 -7.56 -35.02 -7.67
CA ALA A 363 -8.70 -35.91 -7.83
C ALA A 363 -8.48 -36.75 -9.10
N LYS A 364 -7.68 -37.81 -8.97
CA LYS A 364 -7.72 -38.96 -9.85
C LYS A 364 -9.14 -39.53 -9.77
N CYS A 365 -9.81 -39.61 -10.92
CA CYS A 365 -10.91 -40.54 -11.10
C CYS A 365 -10.42 -41.93 -10.69
N GLY A 366 -10.98 -42.47 -9.63
CA GLY A 366 -10.63 -43.76 -9.05
C GLY A 366 -11.82 -44.26 -8.25
N GLY A 367 -12.86 -44.67 -8.96
CA GLY A 367 -13.95 -45.43 -8.36
C GLY A 367 -13.38 -46.74 -7.81
N LYS A 368 -13.33 -46.85 -6.49
CA LYS A 368 -13.19 -48.14 -5.83
C LYS A 368 -14.59 -48.65 -5.52
N HIS A 369 -14.99 -49.64 -6.30
CA HIS A 369 -15.99 -50.62 -5.88
C HIS A 369 -15.57 -51.20 -4.53
N SER A 370 -16.35 -50.90 -3.49
CA SER A 370 -16.37 -51.71 -2.28
C SER A 370 -17.37 -52.84 -2.53
N GLY A 371 -16.84 -54.05 -2.70
CA GLY A 371 -17.63 -55.27 -2.61
C GLY A 371 -18.28 -55.36 -1.24
N VAL A 372 -19.60 -55.49 -1.23
CA VAL A 372 -20.35 -56.08 -0.12
C VAL A 372 -20.89 -57.40 -0.64
N SER A 373 -20.37 -58.46 -0.07
CA SER A 373 -20.84 -59.83 -0.23
C SER A 373 -22.26 -59.99 0.32
N GLY A 374 -23.12 -60.64 -0.46
CA GLY A 374 -24.12 -61.57 0.04
C GLY A 374 -25.45 -60.97 0.52
N ALA A 375 -26.46 -60.98 -0.35
CA ALA A 375 -27.73 -61.65 -0.06
C ALA A 375 -28.55 -61.70 -1.36
N VAL A 376 -28.81 -62.93 -1.79
CA VAL A 376 -29.75 -63.28 -2.86
C VAL A 376 -31.17 -63.07 -2.32
N GLY A 377 -31.97 -62.30 -3.05
CA GLY A 377 -33.40 -62.11 -2.77
C GLY A 377 -34.12 -61.60 -4.02
N ARG A 378 -34.84 -62.52 -4.67
CA ARG A 378 -35.83 -62.29 -5.74
C ARG A 378 -37.05 -61.50 -5.20
N LEU A 379 -37.91 -61.11 -6.14
CA LEU A 379 -39.32 -60.61 -6.05
C LEU A 379 -39.42 -59.10 -6.33
N GLU A 380 -39.81 -58.65 -7.54
CA GLU A 380 -41.17 -58.59 -8.16
C GLU A 380 -42.00 -57.36 -7.74
N GLY A 381 -42.63 -56.69 -8.73
CA GLY A 381 -43.65 -55.62 -8.63
C GLY A 381 -43.14 -54.22 -9.00
N GLU A 382 -43.32 -53.67 -10.21
CA GLU A 382 -44.57 -53.09 -10.78
C GLU A 382 -45.34 -52.17 -9.83
N CYS A 383 -45.19 -50.85 -9.97
CA CYS A 383 -46.17 -49.96 -10.63
C CYS A 383 -45.62 -48.52 -10.76
#